data_AF-A0A9E4WEM5-F1
#
_entry.id   AF-A0A9E4WEM5-F1
#
_cell.length_a   1.000
_cell.length_b   1.000
_cell.length_c   1.000
_cell.angle_alpha   90.00
_cell.angle_beta   90.00
_cell.angle_gamma   90.00
#
_symmetry.space_group_name_H-M   'P 1'
#
loop_
_entity.id
_entity.type
_entity.pdbx_description
1 polymer ?
#
loop_
_entity_poly.entity_id
_entity_poly.type
_entity_poly.pdbx_seq_one_letter_code
_entity_poly.pdbx_strand_id
1 'polypeptide(L)'
;MFPQAGSESNESRWLLKALREAAHELDAQLWGLDEADLRWRPSDDGWSLKEIAAHLRDCEEHFLQSLEAIALEHEPRIAALDADALVLERDYREIDIYDTLEQLSDMRQR
;
A
#
# COMPACT_ATOMS: atom_id res chain seq x y z
N MET A 1 0.60 -11.73 35.21
CA MET A 1 1.94 -11.56 34.62
C MET A 1 1.73 -10.82 33.32
N PHE A 2 1.94 -9.51 33.31
CA PHE A 2 1.79 -8.70 32.09
C PHE A 2 3.03 -8.93 31.21
N PRO A 3 2.87 -9.09 29.88
CA PRO A 3 4.02 -9.19 28.99
C PRO A 3 4.87 -7.92 29.05
N GLN A 4 6.16 -8.09 28.78
CA GLN A 4 7.17 -7.06 28.92
C GLN A 4 6.99 -5.97 27.87
N ALA A 5 6.56 -4.78 28.29
CA ALA A 5 6.40 -3.59 27.44
C ALA A 5 7.66 -3.21 26.62
N GLY A 6 8.85 -3.71 26.99
CA GLY A 6 10.10 -3.50 26.27
C GLY A 6 10.24 -4.31 24.97
N SER A 7 9.62 -5.49 24.86
CA SER A 7 9.67 -6.33 23.64
C SER A 7 8.69 -5.82 22.59
N GLU A 8 7.44 -5.59 23.00
CA GLU A 8 6.35 -5.12 22.13
C GLU A 8 6.66 -3.73 21.52
N SER A 9 7.31 -2.84 22.30
CA SER A 9 7.73 -1.52 21.81
C SER A 9 8.86 -1.61 20.77
N ASN A 10 9.75 -2.60 20.90
CA ASN A 10 10.82 -2.81 19.93
C ASN A 10 10.30 -3.45 18.64
N GLU A 11 9.38 -4.41 18.76
CA GLU A 11 8.69 -5.05 17.63
C GLU A 11 7.84 -4.04 16.85
N SER A 12 7.08 -3.19 17.55
CA SER A 12 6.28 -2.13 16.91
C SER A 12 7.16 -1.11 16.19
N ARG A 13 8.27 -0.68 16.80
CA ARG A 13 9.24 0.23 16.15
C ARG A 13 9.89 -0.40 14.93
N TRP A 14 10.22 -1.69 15.01
CA TRP A 14 10.75 -2.44 13.88
C TRP A 14 9.73 -2.55 12.76
N LEU A 15 8.48 -2.89 13.06
CA LEU A 15 7.41 -3.01 12.09
C LEU A 15 7.15 -1.68 11.38
N LEU A 16 7.04 -0.57 12.12
CA LEU A 16 6.88 0.76 11.54
C LEU A 16 8.07 1.15 10.65
N LYS A 17 9.30 0.75 11.02
CA LYS A 17 10.45 0.94 10.14
C LYS A 17 10.30 0.11 8.87
N ALA A 18 9.98 -1.18 8.99
CA ALA A 18 9.84 -2.07 7.84
C ALA A 18 8.77 -1.59 6.86
N LEU A 19 7.63 -1.09 7.38
CA LEU A 19 6.57 -0.51 6.55
C LEU A 19 7.06 0.72 5.76
N ARG A 20 7.80 1.63 6.40
CA ARG A 20 8.40 2.79 5.73
C ARG A 20 9.42 2.39 4.66
N GLU A 21 10.34 1.49 4.98
CA GLU A 21 11.36 1.06 4.01
C GLU A 21 10.75 0.32 2.82
N ALA A 22 9.64 -0.40 3.00
CA ALA A 22 8.98 -1.10 1.91
C ALA A 22 8.46 -0.15 0.81
N ALA A 23 8.01 1.06 1.15
CA ALA A 23 7.63 2.05 0.14
C ALA A 23 8.84 2.55 -0.66
N HIS A 24 9.95 2.82 0.02
CA HIS A 24 11.20 3.23 -0.64
C HIS A 24 11.79 2.12 -1.52
N GLU A 25 11.73 0.87 -1.08
CA GLU A 25 12.19 -0.28 -1.87
C GLU A 25 11.35 -0.45 -3.14
N LEU A 26 10.02 -0.28 -3.05
CA LEU A 26 9.16 -0.32 -4.22
C LEU A 26 9.51 0.78 -5.22
N ASP A 27 9.69 2.01 -4.75
CA ASP A 27 10.12 3.13 -5.59
C ASP A 27 11.47 2.84 -6.27
N ALA A 28 12.45 2.34 -5.52
CA ALA A 28 13.75 1.97 -6.05
C ALA A 28 13.69 0.85 -7.11
N GLN A 29 12.78 -0.11 -6.96
CA GLN A 29 12.58 -1.21 -7.92
C GLN A 29 11.94 -0.76 -9.23
N LEU A 30 11.11 0.28 -9.18
CA LEU A 30 10.41 0.83 -10.36
C LEU A 30 11.17 1.99 -11.01
N TRP A 31 12.22 2.48 -10.36
CA TRP A 31 12.99 3.63 -10.81
C TRP A 31 13.60 3.41 -12.20
N GLY A 32 13.26 4.31 -13.12
CA GLY A 32 13.85 4.38 -14.46
C GLY A 32 13.31 3.34 -15.46
N LEU A 33 12.29 2.57 -15.08
CA LEU A 33 11.56 1.74 -16.03
C LEU A 33 10.77 2.61 -17.01
N ASP A 34 10.65 2.16 -18.25
CA ASP A 34 9.87 2.87 -19.25
C ASP A 34 8.37 2.52 -19.18
N GLU A 35 7.54 3.30 -19.86
CA GLU A 35 6.09 3.12 -19.83
C GLU A 35 5.64 1.77 -20.43
N ALA A 36 6.43 1.16 -21.32
CA ALA A 36 6.09 -0.14 -21.89
C ALA A 36 6.27 -1.25 -20.83
N ASP A 37 7.38 -1.22 -20.10
CA ASP A 37 7.66 -2.15 -19.00
C ASP A 37 6.65 -1.98 -17.86
N LEU A 38 6.33 -0.74 -17.50
CA LEU A 38 5.38 -0.43 -16.42
C LEU A 38 3.95 -0.93 -16.72
N ARG A 39 3.54 -0.92 -18.00
CA ARG A 39 2.21 -1.36 -18.47
C ARG A 39 2.15 -2.83 -18.86
N TRP A 40 3.28 -3.52 -18.93
CA TRP A 40 3.33 -4.91 -19.36
C TRP A 40 2.70 -5.82 -18.31
N ARG A 41 1.91 -6.80 -18.76
CA ARG A 41 1.34 -7.86 -17.91
C ARG A 41 2.00 -9.20 -18.26
N PRO A 42 2.38 -10.02 -17.27
CA PRO A 42 3.01 -11.32 -17.52
C PRO A 42 2.05 -12.38 -18.06
N SER A 43 0.75 -12.23 -17.82
CA SER A 43 -0.33 -13.11 -18.26
C SER A 43 -1.66 -12.35 -18.31
N ASP A 44 -2.70 -12.96 -18.89
CA ASP A 44 -4.03 -12.34 -19.01
C ASP A 44 -4.66 -12.05 -17.63
N ASP A 45 -4.38 -12.90 -16.64
CA ASP A 45 -4.78 -12.79 -15.24
C ASP A 45 -3.75 -12.06 -14.35
N GLY A 46 -2.58 -11.75 -14.90
CA GLY A 46 -1.52 -11.05 -14.20
C GLY A 46 -1.74 -9.54 -14.16
N TRP A 47 -1.12 -8.88 -13.19
CA TRP A 47 -1.11 -7.43 -13.09
C TRP A 47 0.20 -6.85 -13.63
N SER A 48 0.10 -5.64 -14.17
CA SER A 48 1.24 -4.81 -14.52
C SER A 48 1.82 -4.12 -13.29
N LEU A 49 3.01 -3.54 -13.42
CA LEU A 49 3.66 -2.84 -12.31
C LEU A 49 2.84 -1.63 -11.84
N LYS A 50 2.20 -0.91 -12.76
CA LYS A 50 1.30 0.21 -12.41
C LYS A 50 0.09 -0.26 -11.62
N GLU A 51 -0.48 -1.40 -11.99
CA GLU A 51 -1.63 -1.99 -11.29
C GLU A 51 -1.26 -2.44 -9.88
N ILE A 52 -0.09 -3.05 -9.72
CA ILE A 52 0.46 -3.42 -8.40
C ILE A 52 0.67 -2.16 -7.54
N ALA A 53 1.31 -1.12 -8.08
CA ALA A 53 1.59 0.11 -7.34
C ALA A 53 0.29 0.83 -6.90
N ALA A 54 -0.67 0.98 -7.81
CA ALA A 54 -1.98 1.56 -7.48
C ALA A 54 -2.73 0.74 -6.43
N HIS A 55 -2.72 -0.59 -6.55
CA HIS A 55 -3.36 -1.44 -5.56
C HIS A 55 -2.73 -1.28 -4.17
N LEU A 56 -1.40 -1.18 -4.08
CA LEU A 56 -0.72 -0.95 -2.80
C LEU A 56 -1.05 0.42 -2.22
N ARG A 57 -1.13 1.47 -3.04
CA ARG A 57 -1.58 2.82 -2.64
C ARG A 57 -3.00 2.78 -2.09
N ASP A 58 -3.93 2.12 -2.79
CA ASP A 58 -5.32 1.99 -2.36
C ASP A 58 -5.47 1.14 -1.09
N CYS A 59 -4.68 0.06 -0.96
CA CYS A 59 -4.61 -0.73 0.27
C CYS A 59 -4.18 0.10 1.47
N GLU A 60 -3.12 0.92 1.31
CA GLU A 60 -2.61 1.74 2.40
C GLU A 60 -3.65 2.78 2.86
N GLU A 61 -4.32 3.44 1.92
CA GLU A 61 -5.42 4.36 2.22
C GLU A 61 -6.54 3.65 3.01
N HIS A 62 -6.94 2.46 2.54
CA HIS A 62 -7.96 1.66 3.20
C HIS A 62 -7.55 1.21 4.61
N PHE A 63 -6.29 0.81 4.81
CA PHE A 63 -5.78 0.40 6.11
C PHE A 63 -5.73 1.56 7.09
N LEU A 64 -5.28 2.75 6.67
CA LEU A 64 -5.28 3.94 7.51
C LEU A 64 -6.70 4.32 7.95
N GLN A 65 -7.64 4.37 7.01
CA GLN A 65 -9.06 4.63 7.32
C GLN A 65 -9.63 3.59 8.30
N SER A 66 -9.25 2.31 8.12
CA SER A 66 -9.70 1.23 8.99
C SER A 66 -9.12 1.34 10.40
N LEU A 67 -7.83 1.69 10.52
CA LEU A 67 -7.17 1.90 11.80
C LEU A 67 -7.75 3.09 12.55
N GLU A 68 -8.05 4.18 11.84
CA GLU A 68 -8.75 5.35 12.40
C GLU A 68 -10.14 4.97 12.92
N ALA A 69 -10.94 4.24 12.14
CA ALA A 69 -12.25 3.76 12.58
C ALA A 69 -12.15 2.85 13.82
N ILE A 70 -11.18 1.92 13.84
CA ILE A 70 -10.92 1.05 15.00
C ILE A 70 -10.53 1.85 16.24
N ALA A 71 -9.74 2.91 16.08
CA ALA A 71 -9.29 3.73 17.20
C ALA A 71 -10.37 4.66 17.75
N LEU A 72 -11.29 5.13 16.90
CA LEU A 72 -12.21 6.22 17.22
C LEU A 72 -13.67 5.80 17.40
N GLU A 73 -14.09 4.68 16.80
CA GLU A 73 -15.48 4.25 16.79
C GLU A 73 -15.74 3.05 17.70
N HIS A 74 -16.96 2.94 18.20
CA HIS A 74 -17.42 1.74 18.90
C HIS A 74 -18.06 0.77 17.89
N GLU A 75 -17.51 -0.44 17.80
CA GLU A 75 -17.93 -1.46 16.81
C GLU A 75 -17.83 -0.97 15.36
N PRO A 76 -16.63 -0.60 14.88
CA PRO A 76 -16.43 -0.08 13.53
C PRO A 76 -16.84 -1.14 12.48
N ARG A 77 -17.44 -0.66 11.40
CA ARG A 77 -17.67 -1.49 10.21
C ARG A 77 -16.57 -1.21 9.20
N ILE A 78 -15.69 -2.20 9.01
CA ILE A 78 -14.62 -2.12 8.03
C ILE A 78 -15.13 -2.66 6.69
N ALA A 79 -15.13 -1.81 5.66
CA ALA A 79 -15.51 -2.21 4.31
C ALA A 79 -14.50 -3.22 3.75
N ALA A 80 -14.96 -4.14 2.89
CA ALA A 80 -14.04 -4.98 2.14
C ALA A 80 -13.47 -4.19 0.94
N LEU A 81 -12.17 -4.35 0.68
CA LEU A 81 -11.53 -3.87 -0.54
C LEU A 81 -11.68 -4.95 -1.63
N ASP A 82 -12.43 -4.66 -2.68
CA ASP A 82 -12.51 -5.54 -3.87
C ASP A 82 -11.41 -5.15 -4.87
N ALA A 83 -10.26 -5.82 -4.77
CA ALA A 83 -9.10 -5.49 -5.57
C ALA A 83 -9.34 -5.68 -7.07
N ASP A 84 -10.05 -6.74 -7.45
CA ASP A 84 -10.31 -7.07 -8.86
C ASP A 84 -11.24 -6.04 -9.50
N ALA A 85 -12.25 -5.57 -8.74
CA ALA A 85 -13.12 -4.49 -9.20
C ALA A 85 -12.36 -3.17 -9.35
N LEU A 86 -11.56 -2.78 -8.36
CA LEU A 86 -10.90 -1.47 -8.34
C LEU A 86 -9.88 -1.30 -9.48
N VAL A 87 -9.14 -2.35 -9.83
CA VAL A 87 -8.21 -2.32 -10.98
C VAL A 87 -8.94 -1.94 -12.28
N LEU A 88 -10.16 -2.45 -12.47
CA LEU A 88 -10.99 -2.18 -13.65
C LEU A 88 -11.67 -0.80 -13.57
N GLU A 89 -12.18 -0.42 -12.40
CA GLU A 89 -12.95 0.81 -12.21
C GLU A 89 -12.09 2.08 -12.27
N ARG A 90 -10.83 1.99 -11.80
CA ARG A 90 -9.94 3.16 -11.64
C ARG A 90 -8.88 3.29 -12.71
N ASP A 91 -8.90 2.41 -13.72
CA ASP A 91 -7.98 2.38 -14.86
C ASP A 91 -6.50 2.54 -14.43
N TYR A 92 -6.05 1.65 -13.55
CA TYR A 92 -4.73 1.72 -12.93
C TYR A 92 -3.56 1.76 -13.93
N ARG A 93 -3.79 1.36 -15.18
CA ARG A 93 -2.75 1.38 -16.22
C ARG A 93 -2.41 2.79 -16.69
N GLU A 94 -3.31 3.75 -16.50
CA GLU A 94 -3.16 5.14 -16.96
C GLU A 94 -2.68 6.10 -15.86
N ILE A 95 -2.45 5.61 -14.64
CA ILE A 95 -1.98 6.44 -13.53
C ILE A 95 -0.58 7.01 -13.81
N ASP A 96 -0.24 8.11 -13.14
CA ASP A 96 1.17 8.49 -13.00
C ASP A 96 1.80 7.62 -11.90
N ILE A 97 2.89 6.92 -12.26
CA ILE A 97 3.53 5.97 -11.35
C ILE A 97 4.26 6.68 -10.21
N TYR A 98 4.85 7.85 -10.47
CA TYR A 98 5.62 8.60 -9.47
C TYR A 98 4.68 9.22 -8.45
N ASP A 99 3.59 9.82 -8.89
CA ASP A 99 2.55 10.35 -7.99
C ASP A 99 1.97 9.24 -7.09
N THR A 100 1.79 8.03 -7.65
CA THR A 100 1.25 6.89 -6.91
C THR A 100 2.22 6.39 -5.84
N LEU A 101 3.51 6.30 -6.15
CA LEU A 101 4.56 5.90 -5.21
C LEU A 101 4.77 6.94 -4.12
N GLU A 102 4.72 8.24 -4.47
CA GLU A 102 4.79 9.34 -3.51
C GLU A 102 3.62 9.26 -2.51
N GLN A 103 2.39 9.10 -2.98
CA GLN A 103 1.21 8.95 -2.12
C GLN A 103 1.32 7.76 -1.15
N LEU A 104 1.81 6.61 -1.62
CA LEU A 104 2.05 5.44 -0.78
C LEU A 104 3.11 5.74 0.29
N SER A 105 4.22 6.37 -0.09
CA SER A 105 5.30 6.74 0.84
C SER A 105 4.82 7.72 1.90
N ASP A 106 4.08 8.76 1.50
CA ASP A 106 3.53 9.76 2.40
C ASP A 106 2.59 9.16 3.44
N MET A 107 1.70 8.25 3.02
CA MET A 107 0.79 7.56 3.94
C MET A 107 1.55 6.72 4.99
N ARG A 108 2.66 6.10 4.61
CA ARG A 108 3.49 5.28 5.51
C ARG A 108 4.39 6.07 6.46
N GLN A 109 4.49 7.38 6.26
CA GLN A 109 5.23 8.28 7.15
C GLN A 109 4.34 8.95 8.21
N ARG A 110 3.01 8.87 8.07
CA ARG A 110 2.04 9.36 9.06
C ARG A 110 2.03 8.51 10.32
#